data_AF-A0A424QLE5-F1
#
_entry.id   AF-A0A424QLE5-F1
#
_cell.length_a   1.000
_cell.length_b   1.000
_cell.length_c   1.000
_cell.angle_alpha   90.00
_cell.angle_beta   90.00
_cell.angle_gamma   90.00
#
_symmetry.space_group_name_H-M   'P 1'
#
loop_
_entity.id
_entity.type
_entity.pdbx_description
1 polymer ?
#
loop_
_entity_poly.entity_id
_entity_poly.type
_entity_poly.pdbx_seq_one_letter_code
_entity_poly.pdbx_strand_id
1 'polypeptide(L)'
;MRTLFLCLFLGISALSFAQLTVAANAYSTQCSGSATGLVELTPDGAVGEVTYSTNLNLNALLAGDYSFEAQDESGQVATVSFTILDRPETCGCTYPLAFNYDLAAEVDNGSCVFASDQSCLADIVPDGVVGTNDLLQLLVEFGVVCE
;
A
#
# COMPACT_ATOMS: atom_id res chain seq x y z
N MET A 1 3.34 22.62 70.68
CA MET A 1 2.53 22.57 69.44
C MET A 1 3.49 22.41 68.27
N ARG A 2 3.77 21.18 67.86
CA ARG A 2 4.59 20.89 66.68
C ARG A 2 3.90 19.72 66.01
N THR A 3 3.05 20.04 65.06
CA THR A 3 2.17 19.13 64.34
C THR A 3 3.03 18.14 63.55
N LEU A 4 3.08 16.90 64.04
CA LEU A 4 3.59 15.75 63.33
C LEU A 4 2.64 15.50 62.15
N PHE A 5 2.96 16.03 60.97
CA PHE A 5 2.26 15.65 59.73
C PHE A 5 2.84 14.29 59.31
N LEU A 6 2.25 13.23 59.87
CA LEU A 6 2.45 11.86 59.45
C LEU A 6 1.91 11.77 58.03
N CYS A 7 2.81 11.94 57.05
CA CYS A 7 2.52 11.74 55.65
C CYS A 7 2.20 10.25 55.49
N LEU A 8 0.92 9.93 55.51
CA LEU A 8 0.37 8.61 55.26
C LEU A 8 0.80 8.22 53.85
N PHE A 9 1.91 7.47 53.74
CA PHE A 9 2.27 6.67 52.58
C PHE A 9 1.16 5.63 52.41
N LEU A 10 0.00 6.04 51.89
CA LEU A 10 -0.84 5.13 51.13
C LEU A 10 0.02 4.71 49.94
N GLY A 11 0.52 3.49 50.03
CA GLY A 11 0.96 2.74 48.86
C GLY A 11 -0.20 2.69 47.88
N ILE A 12 -0.28 3.69 47.02
CA ILE A 12 -0.98 3.58 45.75
C ILE A 12 -0.12 2.58 44.99
N SER A 13 -0.53 1.31 45.09
CA SER A 13 -0.18 0.27 44.14
C SER A 13 -0.20 0.91 42.76
N ALA A 14 0.97 1.03 42.14
CA ALA A 14 1.09 1.39 40.74
C ALA A 14 0.33 0.32 39.96
N LEU A 15 -0.97 0.57 39.75
CA LEU A 15 -1.72 -0.04 38.67
C LEU A 15 -0.94 0.38 37.43
N SER A 16 -0.15 -0.56 36.92
CA SER A 16 0.37 -0.51 35.57
C SER A 16 -0.85 -0.58 34.66
N PHE A 17 -1.53 0.55 34.46
CA PHE A 17 -2.42 0.71 33.32
C PHE A 17 -1.55 0.42 32.10
N ALA A 18 -1.98 -0.51 31.26
CA ALA A 18 -1.36 -0.65 29.95
C ALA A 18 -1.44 0.73 29.30
N GLN A 19 -0.29 1.32 29.01
CA GLN A 19 -0.26 2.58 28.28
C GLN A 19 -0.56 2.26 26.83
N LEU A 20 -1.54 2.95 26.24
CA LEU A 20 -1.81 2.83 24.82
C LEU A 20 -0.51 3.06 24.05
N THR A 21 -0.12 2.09 23.23
CA THR A 21 1.01 2.19 22.32
C THR A 21 0.55 1.73 20.96
N VAL A 22 1.00 2.39 19.90
CA VAL A 22 0.67 1.98 18.54
C VAL A 22 1.97 1.78 17.79
N ALA A 23 2.24 0.54 17.42
CA ALA A 23 3.35 0.24 16.53
C ALA A 23 2.94 0.57 15.09
N ALA A 24 3.82 1.26 14.36
CA ALA A 24 3.63 1.63 12.97
C ALA A 24 4.69 0.95 12.10
N ASN A 25 4.25 0.04 11.24
CA ASN A 25 5.09 -0.58 10.23
C ASN A 25 4.91 0.18 8.91
N ALA A 26 5.89 1.04 8.60
CA ALA A 26 5.88 1.85 7.40
C ALA A 26 6.55 1.12 6.23
N TYR A 27 5.91 1.19 5.06
CA TYR A 27 6.42 0.69 3.80
C TYR A 27 6.72 1.87 2.88
N SER A 28 7.94 1.93 2.37
CA SER A 28 8.42 2.95 1.44
C SER A 28 7.57 3.04 0.17
N THR A 29 7.70 4.15 -0.56
CA THR A 29 7.07 4.28 -1.88
C THR A 29 7.63 3.20 -2.82
N GLN A 30 6.84 2.78 -3.80
CA GLN A 30 7.32 1.85 -4.84
C GLN A 30 8.07 2.57 -5.97
N CYS A 31 7.86 3.89 -6.09
CA CYS A 31 8.32 4.72 -7.19
C CYS A 31 8.75 6.08 -6.66
N SER A 32 9.74 6.68 -7.30
CA SER A 32 10.15 8.04 -6.96
C SER A 32 8.98 9.02 -7.10
N GLY A 33 8.67 9.69 -6.00
CA GLY A 33 7.63 10.72 -5.93
C GLY A 33 6.18 10.22 -6.00
N SER A 34 5.94 8.90 -5.91
CA SER A 34 4.59 8.34 -5.91
C SER A 34 3.97 8.26 -4.52
N ALA A 35 2.64 8.39 -4.42
CA ALA A 35 1.88 8.24 -3.19
C ALA A 35 1.53 6.77 -2.89
N THR A 36 2.45 5.84 -3.16
CA THR A 36 2.25 4.39 -2.95
C THR A 36 2.75 3.89 -1.59
N GLY A 37 3.22 4.79 -0.72
CA GLY A 37 3.60 4.44 0.65
C GLY A 37 2.39 3.97 1.46
N LEU A 38 2.63 2.99 2.32
CA LEU A 38 1.62 2.36 3.18
C LEU A 38 2.12 2.37 4.62
N VAL A 39 1.21 2.53 5.57
CA VAL A 39 1.51 2.26 6.98
C VAL A 39 0.50 1.28 7.55
N GLU A 40 1.01 0.25 8.22
CA GLU A 40 0.19 -0.68 8.99
C GLU A 40 0.33 -0.37 10.48
N LEU A 41 -0.80 -0.11 11.14
CA LEU A 41 -0.86 0.27 12.54
C LEU A 41 -1.38 -0.89 13.38
N THR A 42 -0.62 -1.27 14.40
CA THR A 42 -1.02 -2.29 15.36
C THR A 42 -1.06 -1.67 16.76
N PRO A 43 -2.25 -1.34 17.28
CA PRO A 43 -2.38 -0.85 18.65
C PRO A 43 -2.16 -1.99 19.66
N ASP A 44 -1.47 -1.67 20.75
CA ASP A 44 -1.25 -2.52 21.90
C ASP A 44 -1.67 -1.79 23.18
N GLY A 45 -2.20 -2.55 24.15
CA GLY A 45 -2.70 -1.99 25.40
C GLY A 45 -3.95 -1.11 25.28
N ALA A 46 -4.61 -1.08 24.13
CA ALA A 46 -5.83 -0.30 23.91
C ALA A 46 -7.03 -0.86 24.68
N VAL A 47 -7.85 0.03 25.23
CA VAL A 47 -9.15 -0.31 25.81
C VAL A 47 -10.25 0.24 24.89
N GLY A 48 -10.97 -0.66 24.20
CA GLY A 48 -12.02 -0.30 23.26
C GLY A 48 -11.51 -0.04 21.83
N GLU A 49 -12.29 0.70 21.04
CA GLU A 49 -11.84 1.12 19.71
C GLU A 49 -10.77 2.21 19.80
N VAL A 50 -9.83 2.17 18.85
CA VAL A 50 -8.79 3.19 18.69
C VAL A 50 -9.17 4.10 17.54
N THR A 51 -9.19 5.40 17.82
CA THR A 51 -9.45 6.46 16.84
C THR A 51 -8.15 7.16 16.48
N TYR A 52 -7.94 7.42 15.20
CA TYR A 52 -6.75 8.10 14.69
C TYR A 52 -7.10 9.53 14.26
N SER A 53 -6.50 10.53 14.89
CA SER A 53 -6.76 11.95 14.62
C SER A 53 -5.94 12.43 13.42
N THR A 54 -6.29 11.97 12.22
CA THR A 54 -5.57 12.29 10.97
C THR A 54 -6.51 12.53 9.80
N ASN A 55 -6.17 13.48 8.92
CA ASN A 55 -6.84 13.71 7.63
C ASN A 55 -6.09 13.04 6.46
N LEU A 56 -5.15 12.14 6.75
CA LEU A 56 -4.31 11.47 5.76
C LEU A 56 -4.94 10.15 5.31
N ASN A 57 -4.75 9.82 4.04
CA ASN A 57 -5.03 8.49 3.53
C ASN A 57 -3.85 7.57 3.83
N LEU A 58 -3.98 6.72 4.84
CA LEU A 58 -2.92 5.81 5.31
C LEU A 58 -2.52 4.73 4.26
N ASN A 59 -3.30 4.58 3.19
CA ASN A 59 -3.04 3.64 2.10
C ASN A 59 -2.37 4.28 0.88
N ALA A 60 -2.16 5.60 0.90
CA ALA A 60 -1.59 6.34 -0.21
C ALA A 60 -0.75 7.53 0.28
N LEU A 61 0.38 7.22 0.92
CA LEU A 61 1.28 8.21 1.49
C LEU A 61 2.44 8.51 0.54
N LEU A 62 2.80 9.78 0.46
CA LEU A 62 4.03 10.23 -0.21
C LEU A 62 5.24 9.97 0.69
N ALA A 63 6.43 10.05 0.13
CA ALA A 63 7.65 10.06 0.94
C ALA A 63 7.64 11.28 1.89
N GLY A 64 7.93 11.04 3.16
CA GLY A 64 7.86 12.07 4.20
C GLY A 64 7.78 11.51 5.60
N ASP A 65 7.88 12.41 6.57
CA ASP A 65 7.71 12.11 7.99
C ASP A 65 6.27 12.40 8.41
N TYR A 66 5.66 11.43 9.09
CA TYR A 66 4.28 11.50 9.54
C TYR A 66 4.20 11.34 11.06
N SER A 67 3.37 12.17 11.67
CA SER A 67 3.06 12.09 13.10
C SER A 67 1.60 12.41 13.35
N PHE A 68 0.90 11.56 14.08
CA PHE A 68 -0.48 11.82 14.53
C PHE A 68 -0.73 11.19 15.90
N GLU A 69 -1.89 11.51 16.46
CA GLU A 69 -2.33 10.97 17.75
C GLU A 69 -3.38 9.89 17.53
N ALA A 70 -3.22 8.78 18.25
CA ALA A 70 -4.20 7.73 18.42
C ALA A 70 -4.82 7.85 19.81
N GLN A 71 -6.14 7.79 19.90
CA GLN A 71 -6.87 7.85 21.16
C GLN A 71 -7.81 6.65 21.29
N ASP A 72 -7.78 5.98 22.44
CA ASP A 72 -8.73 4.92 22.76
C ASP A 72 -10.00 5.44 23.45
N GLU A 73 -10.98 4.56 23.68
CA GLU A 73 -12.26 4.90 24.32
C GLU A 73 -12.09 5.30 25.80
N SER A 74 -11.00 4.90 26.44
CA SER A 74 -10.66 5.30 27.82
C SER A 74 -10.07 6.71 27.90
N GLY A 75 -9.77 7.33 26.75
CA GLY A 75 -9.18 8.66 26.64
C GLY A 75 -7.66 8.67 26.76
N GLN A 76 -6.99 7.51 26.74
CA GLN A 76 -5.53 7.45 26.64
C GLN A 76 -5.10 7.85 25.24
N VAL A 77 -4.08 8.71 25.16
CA VAL A 77 -3.55 9.24 23.91
C VAL A 77 -2.13 8.74 23.70
N ALA A 78 -1.86 8.19 22.52
CA ALA A 78 -0.54 7.76 22.08
C ALA A 78 -0.13 8.52 20.82
N THR A 79 1.11 9.00 20.79
CA THR A 79 1.68 9.61 19.59
C THR A 79 2.31 8.53 18.72
N VAL A 80 1.92 8.51 17.44
CA VAL A 80 2.45 7.59 16.44
C VAL A 80 3.31 8.41 15.49
N SER A 81 4.55 8.00 15.29
CA SER A 81 5.47 8.62 14.33
C SER A 81 6.14 7.56 13.46
N PHE A 82 6.16 7.79 12.15
CA PHE A 82 6.84 6.93 11.19
C PHE A 82 7.30 7.74 9.98
N THR A 83 8.23 7.18 9.24
CA THR A 83 8.81 7.80 8.04
C THR A 83 8.56 6.88 6.85
N ILE A 84 8.07 7.46 5.76
CA ILE A 84 7.98 6.81 4.45
C ILE A 84 9.17 7.28 3.64
N LEU A 85 10.03 6.35 3.21
CA LEU A 85 11.17 6.66 2.36
C LEU A 85 10.75 6.69 0.88
N ASP A 86 11.40 7.55 0.10
CA ASP A 86 11.26 7.52 -1.35
C ASP A 86 12.16 6.46 -1.97
N ARG A 87 11.60 5.60 -2.81
CA ARG A 87 12.39 4.70 -3.65
C ARG A 87 12.97 5.47 -4.83
N PRO A 88 14.26 5.29 -5.18
CA PRO A 88 14.86 5.96 -6.34
C PRO A 88 14.34 5.42 -7.69
N GLU A 89 13.61 4.30 -7.70
CA GLU A 89 13.16 3.62 -8.90
C GLU A 89 12.13 4.44 -9.67
N THR A 90 12.37 4.53 -10.98
CA THR A 90 11.46 5.15 -11.95
C THR A 90 10.34 4.19 -12.31
N CYS A 91 9.11 4.70 -12.30
CA CYS A 91 7.92 3.90 -12.58
C CYS A 91 7.29 4.27 -13.93
N GLY A 92 6.95 3.24 -14.69
CA GLY A 92 6.34 3.33 -16.02
C GLY A 92 6.07 1.94 -16.54
N CYS A 93 5.66 1.81 -17.80
CA CYS A 93 5.44 0.48 -18.36
C CYS A 93 6.77 -0.20 -18.71
N THR A 94 7.06 -1.34 -18.08
CA THR A 94 8.33 -2.07 -18.30
C THR A 94 8.25 -3.10 -19.44
N TYR A 95 7.09 -3.27 -20.07
CA TYR A 95 6.86 -4.27 -21.11
C TYR A 95 7.17 -3.72 -22.50
N PRO A 96 8.20 -4.23 -23.22
CA PRO A 96 8.63 -3.67 -24.51
C PRO A 96 7.59 -3.74 -25.64
N LEU A 97 6.57 -4.57 -25.48
CA LEU A 97 5.47 -4.73 -26.45
C LEU A 97 4.26 -3.83 -26.14
N ALA A 98 4.29 -3.06 -25.06
CA ALA A 98 3.25 -2.08 -24.77
C ALA A 98 3.47 -0.80 -25.57
N PHE A 99 2.38 -0.14 -25.98
CA PHE A 99 2.44 1.12 -26.73
C PHE A 99 3.04 2.28 -25.94
N ASN A 100 2.92 2.24 -24.62
CA ASN A 100 3.51 3.21 -23.70
C ASN A 100 4.71 2.63 -22.95
N TYR A 101 5.45 1.69 -23.56
CA TYR A 101 6.71 1.19 -23.02
C TYR A 101 7.65 2.36 -22.69
N ASP A 102 8.16 2.37 -21.46
CA ASP A 102 9.12 3.35 -20.97
C ASP A 102 10.45 2.66 -20.72
N LEU A 103 11.46 3.01 -21.53
CA LEU A 103 12.81 2.47 -21.41
C LEU A 103 13.53 2.90 -20.14
N ALA A 104 13.07 3.96 -19.48
CA ALA A 104 13.61 4.44 -18.23
C ALA A 104 12.89 3.83 -17.03
N ALA A 105 11.79 3.09 -17.21
CA ALA A 105 11.06 2.48 -16.10
C ALA A 105 11.77 1.23 -15.56
N GLU A 106 11.99 1.21 -14.25
CA GLU A 106 12.56 0.07 -13.51
C GLU A 106 11.47 -0.77 -12.82
N VAL A 107 10.33 -0.16 -12.51
CA VAL A 107 9.19 -0.79 -11.84
C VAL A 107 7.92 -0.55 -12.66
N ASP A 108 7.17 -1.62 -12.92
CA ASP A 108 5.87 -1.52 -13.59
C ASP A 108 4.85 -0.85 -12.67
N ASN A 109 4.17 0.18 -13.17
CA ASN A 109 3.11 0.89 -12.45
C ASN A 109 1.70 0.45 -12.86
N GLY A 110 1.58 -0.62 -13.66
CA GLY A 110 0.30 -1.14 -14.13
C GLY A 110 -0.41 -0.24 -15.14
N SER A 111 0.26 0.82 -15.65
CA SER A 111 -0.31 1.72 -16.66
C SER A 111 -0.13 1.22 -18.09
N CYS A 112 0.48 0.06 -18.30
CA CYS A 112 0.76 -0.48 -19.62
C CYS A 112 -0.48 -0.55 -20.51
N VAL A 113 -0.40 0.11 -21.66
CA VAL A 113 -1.38 0.08 -22.73
C VAL A 113 -0.89 -0.93 -23.75
N PHE A 114 -1.49 -2.11 -23.68
CA PHE A 114 -1.43 -3.08 -24.76
C PHE A 114 -2.50 -2.72 -25.78
N ALA A 115 -2.33 -3.15 -27.03
CA ALA A 115 -3.38 -2.98 -28.04
C ALA A 115 -4.68 -3.60 -27.53
N SER A 116 -5.65 -2.77 -27.13
CA SER A 116 -6.97 -3.21 -26.70
C SER A 116 -7.88 -3.60 -27.87
N ASP A 117 -7.38 -3.53 -29.11
CA ASP A 117 -8.11 -3.86 -30.35
C ASP A 117 -7.45 -5.01 -31.16
N GLN A 118 -6.61 -5.80 -30.51
CA GLN A 118 -6.27 -7.12 -31.03
C GLN A 118 -6.70 -8.10 -29.96
N SER A 119 -7.92 -8.65 -30.14
CA SER A 119 -8.06 -10.08 -30.46
C SER A 119 -6.66 -10.69 -30.50
N CYS A 120 -6.29 -11.34 -29.40
CA CYS A 120 -4.91 -11.72 -29.07
C CYS A 120 -4.14 -12.10 -30.36
N LEU A 121 -2.85 -11.80 -30.54
CA LEU A 121 -2.17 -11.98 -31.86
C LEU A 121 -2.33 -13.38 -32.54
N ALA A 122 -2.82 -14.38 -31.82
CA ALA A 122 -3.16 -15.73 -32.31
C ALA A 122 -4.67 -16.05 -32.30
N ASP A 123 -5.54 -15.06 -32.13
CA ASP A 123 -7.01 -15.09 -32.25
C ASP A 123 -7.32 -14.78 -33.72
N ILE A 124 -7.21 -15.83 -34.52
CA ILE A 124 -7.37 -15.80 -35.98
C ILE A 124 -8.86 -15.71 -36.31
N VAL A 125 -9.72 -16.20 -35.42
CA VAL A 125 -11.17 -16.09 -35.52
C VAL A 125 -11.65 -15.11 -34.46
N PRO A 126 -11.83 -13.81 -34.79
CA PRO A 126 -11.93 -12.71 -33.82
C PRO A 126 -13.12 -12.84 -32.86
N ASP A 127 -12.95 -13.68 -31.85
CA ASP A 127 -13.92 -14.08 -30.84
C ASP A 127 -13.48 -13.66 -29.42
N GLY A 128 -12.26 -13.11 -29.31
CA GLY A 128 -11.68 -12.59 -28.09
C GLY A 128 -10.93 -13.64 -27.26
N VAL A 129 -10.71 -14.85 -27.78
CA VAL A 129 -10.00 -15.94 -27.12
C VAL A 129 -8.95 -16.54 -28.06
N VAL A 130 -7.79 -16.95 -27.54
CA VAL A 130 -6.87 -17.84 -28.28
C VAL A 130 -7.16 -19.28 -27.87
N GLY A 131 -7.74 -20.06 -28.77
CA GLY A 131 -8.13 -21.44 -28.51
C GLY A 131 -7.81 -22.41 -29.63
N THR A 132 -8.26 -23.65 -29.46
CA THR A 132 -8.14 -24.68 -30.51
C THR A 132 -8.87 -24.26 -31.79
N ASN A 133 -9.88 -23.41 -31.70
CA ASN A 133 -10.62 -22.89 -32.85
C ASN A 133 -9.69 -22.10 -33.79
N ASP A 134 -8.90 -21.17 -33.24
CA ASP A 134 -7.92 -20.38 -33.97
C ASP A 134 -6.81 -21.22 -34.58
N LEU A 135 -6.30 -22.19 -33.80
CA LEU A 135 -5.28 -23.12 -34.29
C LEU A 135 -5.81 -23.95 -35.46
N LEU A 136 -7.06 -24.40 -35.40
CA LEU A 136 -7.68 -25.15 -36.48
C LEU A 136 -7.88 -24.27 -37.72
N GLN A 137 -8.25 -23.00 -37.54
CA GLN A 137 -8.38 -22.05 -38.65
C GLN A 137 -7.03 -21.75 -39.32
N LEU A 138 -5.97 -21.55 -38.53
CA LEU A 138 -4.60 -21.42 -39.05
C LEU A 138 -4.22 -22.60 -39.94
N LEU A 139 -4.52 -23.83 -39.50
CA LEU A 139 -4.17 -25.04 -40.22
C LEU A 139 -5.01 -25.23 -41.50
N VAL A 140 -6.24 -24.70 -41.55
CA VAL A 140 -7.08 -24.71 -42.75
C VAL A 140 -6.52 -23.74 -43.81
N GLU A 141 -6.05 -22.57 -43.39
CA GLU A 141 -5.51 -21.54 -44.29
C GLU A 141 -4.01 -21.71 -44.57
N PHE A 142 -3.33 -22.63 -43.89
CA PHE A 142 -1.89 -22.83 -44.07
C PHE A 142 -1.57 -23.33 -45.48
N GLY A 143 -0.98 -22.44 -46.28
CA GLY A 143 -0.57 -22.74 -47.65
C GLY A 143 -1.61 -22.44 -48.73
N VAL A 144 -2.72 -21.76 -48.41
CA VAL A 144 -3.55 -21.16 -49.46
C VAL A 144 -2.79 -20.01 -50.14
N VAL A 145 -2.95 -19.89 -51.46
CA VAL A 145 -2.33 -18.84 -52.27
C VAL A 145 -3.26 -17.63 -52.29
N CYS A 146 -2.76 -16.45 -51.92
CA CYS A 146 -3.53 -15.21 -52.03
C CYS A 146 -3.58 -14.76 -53.50
N GLU A 147 -4.78 -14.48 -54.02
CA GLU A 147 -4.96 -13.76 -55.31
C GLU A 147 -5.01 -12.25 -55.11
#